data_AF-A0A6J4RIE0-F1
#
_entry.id   AF-A0A6J4RIE0-F1
#
_cell.length_a   1.000
_cell.length_b   1.000
_cell.length_c   1.000
_cell.angle_alpha   90.00
_cell.angle_beta   90.00
_cell.angle_gamma   90.00
#
_symmetry.space_group_name_H-M   'P 1'
#
loop_
_entity.id
_entity.type
_entity.pdbx_description
1 polymer ?
#
loop_
_entity_poly.entity_id
_entity_poly.type
_entity_poly.pdbx_seq_one_letter_code
_entity_poly.pdbx_strand_id
1 'polypeptide(L)'
;MRRLLDPNLSISVQDADGLRQATLGEASYLYQIVEIEEIRLDASAREHEVVVLLRDLKRPECLFGWRAPAVEPGVFENGLYKNTKDAAESHAMVLSVNLEEDILAIGYGLPKDCSPGTINWF
;
A
#
# COMPACT_ATOMS: atom_id res chain seq x y z
N MET A 1 13.16 -3.17 -20.43
CA MET A 1 13.68 -2.08 -19.59
C MET A 1 13.13 -0.75 -20.13
N ARG A 2 12.52 0.08 -19.27
CA ARG A 2 11.74 1.32 -19.54
C ARG A 2 10.28 1.14 -19.98
N ARG A 3 9.35 1.18 -19.03
CA ARG A 3 7.95 1.68 -19.24
C ARG A 3 7.12 1.96 -17.97
N LEU A 4 7.74 2.07 -16.78
CA LEU A 4 7.00 2.28 -15.52
C LEU A 4 7.14 3.70 -14.94
N LEU A 5 7.55 4.68 -15.74
CA LEU A 5 7.68 6.10 -15.33
C LEU A 5 6.94 7.02 -16.32
N ASP A 6 5.74 6.65 -16.76
CA ASP A 6 4.89 7.59 -17.51
C ASP A 6 3.85 8.17 -16.54
N PRO A 7 3.93 9.46 -16.17
CA PRO A 7 2.92 10.13 -15.36
C PRO A 7 1.55 10.21 -16.06
N ASN A 8 1.47 9.86 -17.35
CA ASN A 8 0.23 9.71 -18.11
C ASN A 8 -0.22 8.25 -18.23
N LEU A 9 0.40 7.32 -17.50
CA LEU A 9 -0.03 5.92 -17.48
C LEU A 9 -1.43 5.87 -16.88
N SER A 10 -2.41 5.68 -17.75
CA SER A 10 -3.80 5.44 -17.37
C SER A 10 -3.98 3.95 -17.16
N ILE A 11 -4.47 3.58 -15.97
CA ILE A 11 -4.85 2.20 -15.68
C ILE A 11 -6.34 2.09 -15.97
N SER A 12 -6.70 1.16 -16.85
CA SER A 12 -8.09 0.85 -17.15
C SER A 12 -8.61 -0.12 -16.11
N VAL A 13 -9.46 0.37 -15.21
CA VAL A 13 -10.16 -0.46 -14.23
C VAL A 13 -11.54 -0.78 -14.80
N GLN A 14 -11.86 -2.06 -14.90
CA GLN A 14 -13.18 -2.51 -15.32
C GLN A 14 -14.02 -2.80 -14.08
N ASP A 15 -15.11 -2.06 -13.91
CA ASP A 15 -16.08 -2.29 -12.83
C ASP A 15 -17.48 -2.56 -13.39
N ALA A 16 -18.44 -2.78 -12.50
CA ALA A 16 -19.83 -3.11 -12.84
C ALA A 16 -20.54 -2.00 -13.64
N ASP A 17 -20.02 -0.77 -13.62
CA ASP A 17 -20.60 0.41 -14.29
C ASP A 17 -19.84 0.79 -15.58
N GLY A 18 -18.74 0.10 -15.89
CA GLY A 18 -18.01 0.21 -17.16
C GLY A 18 -16.48 0.31 -17.00
N LEU A 19 -15.80 0.64 -18.10
CA LEU A 19 -14.35 0.84 -18.11
C LEU A 19 -14.05 2.27 -17.64
N ARG A 20 -13.44 2.44 -16.47
CA ARG A 20 -12.96 3.75 -15.99
C ARG A 20 -11.46 3.86 -16.17
N GLN A 21 -11.01 4.97 -16.75
CA GLN A 21 -9.60 5.34 -16.78
C GLN A 21 -9.29 6.14 -15.52
N ALA A 22 -8.39 5.60 -14.68
CA ALA A 22 -7.81 6.33 -13.56
C ALA A 22 -6.43 6.85 -13.98
N THR A 23 -6.20 8.15 -13.80
CA THR A 23 -4.88 8.77 -13.99
C THR A 23 -4.10 8.64 -12.69
N LEU A 24 -2.87 8.14 -12.74
CA LEU A 24 -1.88 8.10 -11.63
C LEU A 24 -1.43 9.51 -11.17
N GLY A 25 -2.25 10.55 -11.38
CA GLY A 25 -1.90 11.96 -11.21
C GLY A 25 -1.76 12.45 -9.77
N GLU A 26 -2.06 11.60 -8.79
CA GLU A 26 -1.69 11.76 -7.38
C GLU A 26 -0.89 10.53 -6.95
N ALA A 27 0.14 10.17 -7.72
CA ALA A 27 1.08 9.13 -7.32
C ALA A 27 1.66 9.50 -5.95
N SER A 28 1.20 8.79 -4.92
CA SER A 28 1.72 8.83 -3.56
C SER A 28 3.25 8.99 -3.59
N TYR A 29 3.79 9.91 -2.78
CA TYR A 29 5.22 10.19 -2.74
C TYR A 29 6.05 8.91 -2.54
N LEU A 30 5.42 7.89 -1.95
CA LEU A 30 5.91 6.52 -1.82
C LEU A 30 6.50 5.95 -3.10
N TYR A 31 5.83 6.06 -4.25
CA TYR A 31 6.31 5.44 -5.51
C TYR A 31 7.62 6.06 -6.04
N GLN A 32 8.02 7.21 -5.49
CA GLN A 32 9.29 7.86 -5.84
C GLN A 32 10.45 7.45 -4.92
N ILE A 33 10.15 6.82 -3.78
CA ILE A 33 11.14 6.46 -2.74
C ILE A 33 11.21 4.95 -2.51
N VAL A 34 10.12 4.23 -2.71
CA VAL A 34 10.03 2.80 -2.47
C VAL A 34 9.32 2.07 -3.61
N GLU A 35 9.70 0.82 -3.81
CA GLU A 35 9.02 -0.13 -4.68
C GLU A 35 8.29 -1.16 -3.82
N ILE A 36 6.98 -1.35 -4.04
CA ILE A 36 6.21 -2.40 -3.37
C ILE A 36 6.54 -3.74 -4.02
N GLU A 37 7.07 -4.68 -3.25
CA GLU A 37 7.40 -6.04 -3.73
C GLU A 37 6.25 -7.01 -3.51
N GLU A 38 5.58 -6.91 -2.36
CA GLU A 38 4.53 -7.85 -1.99
C GLU A 38 3.47 -7.18 -1.11
N ILE A 39 2.20 -7.49 -1.36
CA ILE A 39 1.10 -7.22 -0.44
C ILE A 39 0.39 -8.55 -0.22
N ARG A 40 0.27 -8.99 1.04
CA ARG A 40 -0.42 -10.23 1.37
C ARG A 40 -1.23 -10.10 2.66
N LEU A 41 -2.24 -10.95 2.77
CA LEU A 41 -2.95 -11.20 4.03
C LEU A 41 -2.23 -12.34 4.78
N ASP A 42 -1.77 -12.05 5.99
CA ASP A 42 -1.27 -13.05 6.93
C ASP A 42 -2.42 -13.48 7.86
N ALA A 43 -2.92 -14.69 7.67
CA ALA A 43 -3.98 -15.29 8.48
C ALA A 43 -3.45 -16.39 9.40
N SER A 44 -2.13 -16.41 9.70
CA SER A 44 -1.51 -17.45 10.53
C SER A 44 -1.80 -17.27 12.03
N ALA A 45 -2.09 -16.05 12.47
CA ALA A 45 -2.41 -15.71 13.85
C ALA A 45 -3.93 -15.49 14.05
N ARG A 46 -4.36 -15.36 15.32
CA ARG A 46 -5.76 -15.06 15.66
C ARG A 46 -6.20 -13.69 15.14
N GLU A 47 -5.29 -12.73 15.15
CA GLU A 47 -5.46 -11.43 14.53
C GLU A 47 -4.78 -11.49 13.17
N HIS A 48 -5.57 -11.37 12.11
CA HIS A 48 -5.02 -11.36 10.75
C HIS A 48 -4.31 -10.02 10.50
N GLU A 49 -3.26 -10.02 9.69
CA GLU A 49 -2.48 -8.83 9.37
C GLU A 49 -2.40 -8.62 7.85
N VAL A 50 -2.48 -7.37 7.39
CA VAL A 50 -1.99 -7.00 6.06
C VAL A 50 -0.49 -6.79 6.17
N VAL A 51 0.28 -7.52 5.37
CA VAL A 51 1.74 -7.41 5.30
C VAL A 51 2.11 -6.77 3.97
N VAL A 52 2.90 -5.70 4.04
CA VAL A 52 3.47 -5.02 2.87
C VAL A 52 4.98 -5.15 2.92
N LEU A 53 5.57 -5.72 1.87
CA LEU A 53 7.02 -5.72 1.67
C LEU A 53 7.38 -4.68 0.62
N LEU A 54 8.43 -3.92 0.90
CA LEU A 54 8.86 -2.82 0.05
C LEU A 54 10.38 -2.62 0.07
N ARG A 55 10.95 -2.18 -1.04
CA ARG A 55 12.36 -1.82 -1.17
C ARG A 55 12.54 -0.33 -1.23
N ASP A 56 13.53 0.19 -0.52
CA ASP A 56 14.00 1.55 -0.76
C ASP A 56 14.75 1.60 -2.09
N LEU A 57 14.30 2.45 -3.02
CA LEU A 57 14.91 2.61 -4.33
C LEU A 57 16.36 3.11 -4.26
N LYS A 58 16.76 3.77 -3.16
CA LYS A 58 18.15 4.20 -2.92
C LYS A 58 19.01 3.11 -2.30
N ARG A 59 18.40 2.10 -1.69
CA ARG A 59 19.05 0.98 -0.98
C ARG A 59 18.37 -0.35 -1.38
N PRO A 60 18.48 -0.76 -2.65
CA PRO A 60 17.72 -1.90 -3.19
C PRO A 60 18.04 -3.24 -2.50
N GLU A 61 19.19 -3.34 -1.84
CA GLU A 61 19.57 -4.48 -1.00
C GLU A 61 18.75 -4.60 0.31
N CYS A 62 18.10 -3.51 0.73
CA CYS A 62 17.24 -3.45 1.91
C CYS A 62 15.79 -3.78 1.54
N LEU A 63 15.28 -4.89 2.08
CA LEU A 63 13.86 -5.20 2.08
C LEU A 63 13.25 -4.78 3.42
N PHE A 64 12.19 -3.98 3.39
CA PHE A 64 11.46 -3.53 4.56
C PHE A 64 10.09 -4.20 4.60
N GLY A 65 9.59 -4.41 5.82
CA GLY A 65 8.26 -4.97 6.04
C GLY A 65 7.43 -4.06 6.94
N TRP A 66 6.19 -3.83 6.54
CA TRP A 66 5.19 -3.08 7.29
C TRP A 66 3.96 -3.97 7.54
N ARG A 67 3.29 -3.76 8.67
CA ARG A 67 2.11 -4.54 9.05
C ARG A 67 1.01 -3.65 9.60
N ALA A 68 -0.22 -4.02 9.28
CA ALA A 68 -1.39 -3.46 9.94
C ALA A 68 -2.42 -4.55 10.22
N PRO A 69 -3.26 -4.38 11.26
CA PRO A 69 -4.38 -5.28 11.51
C PRO A 69 -5.29 -5.35 10.28
N ALA A 70 -5.60 -6.58 9.85
CA ALA A 70 -6.60 -6.80 8.81
C ALA A 70 -7.99 -6.72 9.43
N VAL A 71 -8.73 -5.68 9.05
CA VAL A 71 -10.11 -5.46 9.50
C VAL A 71 -11.04 -5.68 8.32
N GLU A 72 -12.02 -6.56 8.51
CA GLU A 72 -13.02 -6.83 7.48
C GLU A 72 -13.88 -5.57 7.26
N PRO A 73 -13.99 -5.08 6.02
CA PRO A 73 -14.72 -3.86 5.73
C PRO A 73 -16.22 -4.08 5.96
N GLY A 74 -16.74 -3.53 7.06
CA GLY A 74 -18.14 -3.62 7.43
C GLY A 74 -19.00 -2.61 6.68
N VAL A 75 -20.13 -3.04 6.11
CA VAL A 75 -21.21 -2.13 5.73
C VAL A 75 -22.02 -1.84 7.00
N PHE A 76 -21.68 -0.74 7.68
CA PHE A 76 -22.39 -0.34 8.90
C PHE A 76 -23.82 0.12 8.58
N GLU A 77 -24.77 -0.20 9.47
CA GLU A 77 -26.21 0.11 9.31
C GLU A 77 -26.52 1.61 9.11
N ASN A 78 -25.58 2.48 9.49
CA ASN A 78 -25.66 3.93 9.30
C ASN A 78 -25.31 4.40 7.88
N GLY A 79 -25.05 3.50 6.94
CA GLY A 79 -24.93 3.81 5.51
C GLY A 79 -23.64 4.55 5.13
N LEU A 80 -22.57 4.43 5.93
CA LEU A 80 -21.27 5.05 5.65
C LEU A 80 -20.68 4.62 4.30
N TYR A 81 -20.98 3.40 3.85
CA TYR A 81 -20.53 2.85 2.58
C TYR A 81 -21.72 2.25 1.82
N LYS A 82 -21.76 2.44 0.50
CA LYS A 82 -22.91 1.98 -0.32
C LYS A 82 -22.92 0.46 -0.50
N ASN A 83 -21.75 -0.16 -0.42
CA ASN A 83 -21.54 -1.59 -0.59
C ASN A 83 -20.16 -2.00 -0.01
N THR A 84 -19.86 -3.29 -0.01
CA THR A 84 -18.59 -3.83 0.50
C THR A 84 -17.35 -3.36 -0.28
N LYS A 85 -17.47 -3.10 -1.59
CA LYS A 85 -16.37 -2.57 -2.40
C LYS A 85 -16.00 -1.15 -1.94
N ASP A 86 -16.97 -0.26 -1.74
CA ASP A 86 -16.72 1.10 -1.24
C ASP A 86 -16.05 1.10 0.14
N ALA A 87 -16.47 0.16 1.01
CA ALA A 87 -15.86 -0.03 2.33
C ALA A 87 -14.41 -0.56 2.22
N ALA A 88 -14.17 -1.51 1.32
CA ALA A 88 -12.83 -2.06 1.07
C ALA A 88 -11.89 -1.01 0.47
N GLU A 89 -12.34 -0.21 -0.48
CA GLU A 89 -11.57 0.89 -1.08
C GLU A 89 -11.20 1.95 -0.02
N SER A 90 -12.14 2.29 0.86
CA SER A 90 -11.89 3.21 1.97
C SER A 90 -10.87 2.66 2.96
N HIS A 91 -10.96 1.37 3.32
CA HIS A 91 -9.96 0.72 4.17
C HIS A 91 -8.58 0.65 3.50
N ALA A 92 -8.52 0.35 2.20
CA ALA A 92 -7.27 0.34 1.45
C ALA A 92 -6.62 1.73 1.40
N MET A 93 -7.42 2.79 1.28
CA MET A 93 -6.94 4.18 1.37
C MET A 93 -6.34 4.46 2.76
N VAL A 94 -7.01 4.06 3.84
CA VAL A 94 -6.47 4.23 5.21
C VAL A 94 -5.13 3.50 5.37
N LEU A 95 -5.03 2.25 4.89
CA LEU A 95 -3.76 1.51 4.92
C LEU A 95 -2.66 2.22 4.11
N SER A 96 -3.00 2.73 2.93
CA SER A 96 -2.06 3.48 2.08
C SER A 96 -1.54 4.73 2.77
N VAL A 97 -2.43 5.50 3.41
CA VAL A 97 -2.05 6.73 4.14
C VAL A 97 -1.17 6.40 5.34
N ASN A 98 -1.53 5.39 6.14
CA ASN A 98 -0.71 5.00 7.29
C ASN A 98 0.69 4.55 6.87
N LEU A 99 0.79 3.73 5.82
CA LEU A 99 2.07 3.33 5.25
C LEU A 99 2.88 4.54 4.76
N GLU A 100 2.22 5.50 4.11
CA GLU A 100 2.87 6.74 3.64
C GLU A 100 3.40 7.59 4.80
N GLU A 101 2.58 7.77 5.84
CA GLU A 101 2.98 8.48 7.05
C GLU A 101 4.16 7.80 7.73
N ASP A 102 4.13 6.47 7.90
CA ASP A 102 5.21 5.74 8.55
C ASP A 102 6.52 5.80 7.74
N ILE A 103 6.45 5.76 6.41
CA ILE A 103 7.64 5.86 5.56
C ILE A 103 8.21 7.28 5.53
N LEU A 104 7.34 8.30 5.48
CA LEU A 104 7.73 9.70 5.33
C LEU A 104 7.95 10.43 6.65
N ALA A 105 7.64 9.81 7.79
CA ALA A 105 7.76 10.43 9.10
C ALA A 105 9.18 10.96 9.34
N ILE A 106 9.30 12.25 9.65
CA ILE A 106 10.60 12.88 9.90
C ILE A 106 11.21 12.27 11.16
N GLY A 107 12.33 11.57 11.01
CA GLY A 107 13.05 10.90 12.10
C GLY A 107 12.53 9.51 12.47
N TYR A 108 11.39 9.08 11.92
CA TYR A 108 10.75 7.77 12.14
C TYR A 108 10.45 7.00 10.85
N GLY A 109 10.79 7.57 9.69
CA GLY A 109 10.76 6.92 8.38
C GLY A 109 11.63 5.68 8.31
N LEU A 110 11.79 5.13 7.10
CA LEU A 110 12.56 3.90 6.92
C LEU A 110 13.90 3.91 7.68
N PRO A 111 14.16 2.91 8.54
CA PRO A 111 15.37 2.85 9.35
C PRO A 111 16.62 3.10 8.50
N LYS A 112 17.53 3.95 8.98
CA LYS A 112 18.77 4.30 8.25
C LYS A 112 19.66 3.09 8.02
N ASP A 113 19.73 2.23 9.03
CA ASP A 113 20.45 0.97 8.99
C ASP A 113 19.50 -0.17 8.64
N CYS A 114 19.94 -1.08 7.78
CA CYS A 114 19.20 -2.28 7.41
C CYS A 114 20.16 -3.48 7.39
N SER A 115 19.62 -4.68 7.60
CA SER A 115 20.33 -5.94 7.41
C SER A 115 20.03 -6.51 6.02
N PRO A 116 20.99 -6.49 5.07
CA PRO A 116 20.79 -7.01 3.72
C PRO A 116 20.37 -8.47 3.71
N GLY A 117 19.47 -8.84 2.81
CA GLY A 117 18.99 -10.23 2.67
C GLY A 117 17.98 -10.68 3.74
N THR A 118 17.56 -9.79 4.63
CA THR A 118 16.49 -10.04 5.62
C THR A 118 15.39 -8.99 5.50
N ILE A 119 14.21 -9.28 6.08
CA ILE A 119 13.12 -8.30 6.17
C ILE A 119 13.36 -7.42 7.40
N ASN A 120 13.50 -6.12 7.15
CA ASN A 120 13.66 -5.09 8.18
C ASN A 120 12.28 -4.55 8.56
N TRP A 121 11.71 -5.06 9.65
CA TRP A 121 10.40 -4.65 10.15
C TRP A 121 10.50 -3.31 10.89
N PHE A 122 9.53 -2.43 10.65
CA PHE A 122 9.39 -1.13 11.30
C PHE A 122 7.94 -0.88 11.70
#